data_AF-D8PVJ7-F1
#
_entry.id   AF-D8PVJ7-F1
#
_cell.length_a   1.000
_cell.length_b   1.000
_cell.length_c   1.000
_cell.angle_alpha   90.00
_cell.angle_beta   90.00
_cell.angle_gamma   90.00
#
_symmetry.space_group_name_H-M   'P 1'
#
loop_
_entity.id
_entity.type
_entity.pdbx_description
1 polymer ?
#
loop_
_entity_poly.entity_id
_entity_poly.type
_entity_poly.pdbx_seq_one_letter_code
_entity_poly.pdbx_strand_id
1 'polypeptide(L)'
;MRGRTRPKSQLKFRTDEQDIMLLIHLLADLNLKLGIADYEGKTRAEILRLVSTFHDSFKEDEDFCAVLQKVMHADDWEEMLTTPPFEVESEIAPTD
;
A
#
# COMPACT_ATOMS: atom_id res chain seq x y z
N MET A 1 9.92 -33.81 -7.54
CA MET A 1 10.43 -32.46 -7.18
C MET A 1 10.46 -31.58 -8.42
N ARG A 2 9.47 -30.69 -8.62
CA ARG A 2 9.53 -29.62 -9.63
C ARG A 2 9.50 -28.29 -8.89
N GLY A 3 10.66 -27.66 -8.75
CA GLY A 3 10.78 -26.30 -8.24
C GLY A 3 10.03 -25.36 -9.19
N ARG A 4 8.88 -24.83 -8.76
CA ARG A 4 8.26 -23.68 -9.39
C ARG A 4 9.19 -22.49 -9.16
N THR A 5 9.89 -22.10 -10.21
CA THR A 5 10.68 -20.88 -10.27
C THR A 5 9.75 -19.68 -10.03
N ARG A 6 9.78 -19.13 -8.79
CA ARG A 6 9.16 -17.86 -8.36
C ARG A 6 10.01 -16.57 -8.53
N PRO A 7 11.09 -16.46 -9.34
CA PRO A 7 11.87 -15.22 -9.35
C PRO A 7 11.16 -14.05 -10.07
N LYS A 8 10.27 -14.34 -11.04
CA LYS A 8 9.61 -13.28 -11.83
C LYS A 8 8.57 -12.47 -11.05
N SER A 9 7.94 -13.06 -10.03
CA SER A 9 6.92 -12.38 -9.22
C SER A 9 7.53 -11.45 -8.19
N GLN A 10 8.69 -11.81 -7.62
CA GLN A 10 9.40 -10.96 -6.66
C GLN A 10 10.01 -9.72 -7.33
N LEU A 11 10.50 -9.87 -8.57
CA LEU A 11 11.03 -8.73 -9.32
C LEU A 11 9.93 -7.71 -9.65
N LYS A 12 8.74 -8.19 -10.05
CA LYS A 12 7.58 -7.35 -10.31
C LYS A 12 7.10 -6.62 -9.06
N PHE A 13 7.01 -7.33 -7.94
CA PHE A 13 6.59 -6.72 -6.68
C PHE A 13 7.50 -5.56 -6.28
N ARG A 14 8.83 -5.71 -6.44
CA ARG A 14 9.79 -4.63 -6.15
C ARG A 14 9.68 -3.45 -7.09
N THR A 15 9.47 -3.70 -8.39
CA THR A 15 9.30 -2.60 -9.36
C THR A 15 8.00 -1.85 -9.11
N ASP A 16 6.92 -2.57 -8.81
CA ASP A 16 5.61 -1.97 -8.53
C ASP A 16 5.65 -1.15 -7.22
N GLU A 17 6.34 -1.62 -6.19
CA GLU A 17 6.59 -0.89 -4.94
C GLU A 17 7.36 0.42 -5.19
N GLN A 18 8.46 0.35 -5.97
CA GLN A 18 9.25 1.54 -6.33
C GLN A 18 8.41 2.53 -7.15
N ASP A 19 7.60 2.05 -8.10
CA ASP A 19 6.73 2.90 -8.90
C ASP A 19 5.67 3.60 -8.01
N ILE A 20 5.09 2.90 -7.05
CA ILE A 20 4.14 3.48 -6.08
C ILE A 20 4.82 4.55 -5.23
N MET A 21 6.01 4.27 -4.70
CA MET A 21 6.78 5.27 -3.94
C MET A 21 7.08 6.51 -4.77
N LEU A 22 7.52 6.34 -6.02
CA LEU A 22 7.78 7.45 -6.94
C LEU A 22 6.52 8.28 -7.22
N LEU A 23 5.36 7.62 -7.42
CA LEU A 23 4.09 8.31 -7.62
C LEU A 23 3.69 9.13 -6.38
N ILE A 24 3.87 8.59 -5.18
CA ILE A 24 3.58 9.29 -3.92
C ILE A 24 4.47 10.54 -3.78
N HIS A 25 5.77 10.42 -4.05
CA HIS A 25 6.69 11.58 -4.03
C HIS A 25 6.30 12.62 -5.09
N LEU A 26 5.99 12.18 -6.32
CA LEU A 26 5.56 13.08 -7.39
C LEU A 26 4.28 13.84 -7.03
N LEU A 27 3.30 13.18 -6.41
CA LEU A 27 2.08 13.82 -5.93
C LEU A 27 2.40 14.87 -4.85
N ALA A 28 3.32 14.56 -3.94
CA ALA A 28 3.71 15.47 -2.87
C ALA A 28 4.44 16.72 -3.39
N ASP A 29 5.28 16.55 -4.41
CA ASP A 29 6.02 17.62 -5.08
C ASP A 29 5.07 18.55 -5.85
N LEU A 30 4.07 17.96 -6.53
CA LEU A 30 3.05 18.71 -7.24
C LEU A 30 1.93 19.24 -6.33
N ASN A 31 2.00 18.96 -5.03
CA ASN A 31 0.99 19.32 -4.02
C ASN A 31 -0.43 18.81 -4.39
N LEU A 32 -0.48 17.64 -5.01
CA LEU A 32 -1.72 16.94 -5.38
C LEU A 32 -2.12 15.96 -4.28
N LYS A 33 -3.41 15.62 -4.27
CA LYS A 33 -4.00 14.70 -3.30
C LYS A 33 -4.42 13.39 -3.96
N LEU A 34 -4.36 12.30 -3.20
CA LEU A 34 -4.89 11.01 -3.60
C LEU A 34 -6.42 11.05 -3.60
N GLY A 35 -7.04 10.97 -4.78
CA GLY A 35 -8.48 10.85 -4.94
C GLY A 35 -8.98 9.43 -4.70
N ILE A 36 -8.93 8.93 -3.46
CA ILE A 36 -9.37 7.56 -3.13
C ILE A 36 -10.86 7.35 -3.47
N ALA A 37 -11.68 8.38 -3.27
CA ALA A 37 -13.11 8.35 -3.57
C ALA A 37 -13.43 8.16 -5.06
N ASP A 38 -12.51 8.54 -5.96
CA ASP A 38 -12.69 8.47 -7.41
C ASP A 38 -12.23 7.13 -8.02
N TYR A 39 -11.72 6.21 -7.18
CA TYR A 39 -11.22 4.93 -7.66
C TYR A 39 -12.37 3.98 -7.97
N GLU A 40 -12.59 3.72 -9.27
CA GLU A 40 -13.55 2.71 -9.72
C GLU A 40 -12.95 1.30 -9.60
N GLY A 41 -13.46 0.51 -8.66
CA GLY A 41 -13.21 -0.95 -8.62
C GLY A 41 -13.04 -1.54 -7.22
N LYS A 42 -12.66 -0.74 -6.23
CA LYS A 42 -12.64 -1.12 -4.81
C LYS A 42 -13.36 -0.06 -4.00
N THR A 43 -14.00 -0.47 -2.92
CA THR A 43 -14.59 0.48 -1.99
C THR A 43 -13.48 1.29 -1.32
N ARG A 44 -13.80 2.52 -0.91
CA ARG A 44 -12.87 3.38 -0.17
C ARG A 44 -12.25 2.66 1.04
N ALA A 45 -13.06 1.93 1.81
CA ALA A 45 -12.58 1.16 2.96
C ALA A 45 -11.57 0.06 2.58
N GLU A 46 -11.77 -0.64 1.45
CA GLU A 46 -10.82 -1.65 0.97
C GLU A 46 -9.50 -1.02 0.52
N ILE A 47 -9.54 0.15 -0.10
CA ILE A 47 -8.33 0.88 -0.49
C ILE A 47 -7.59 1.34 0.76
N LEU A 48 -8.29 1.92 1.73
CA LEU A 48 -7.68 2.36 2.99
C LEU A 48 -7.03 1.21 3.77
N ARG A 49 -7.59 0.00 3.74
CA ARG A 49 -6.93 -1.21 4.29
C ARG A 49 -5.61 -1.51 3.60
N LEU A 50 -5.56 -1.41 2.27
CA LEU A 50 -4.33 -1.66 1.51
C LEU A 50 -3.28 -0.59 1.77
N VAL A 51 -3.70 0.68 1.85
CA VAL A 51 -2.80 1.78 2.20
C VAL A 51 -2.30 1.62 3.63
N SER A 52 -3.15 1.18 4.56
CA SER A 52 -2.75 0.86 5.95
C SER A 52 -1.69 -0.25 5.99
N THR A 53 -1.88 -1.36 5.28
CA THR A 53 -0.86 -2.43 5.16
C THR A 53 0.44 -1.93 4.52
N PHE A 54 0.35 -1.07 3.50
CA PHE A 54 1.51 -0.49 2.85
C PHE A 54 2.25 0.45 3.81
N HIS A 55 1.55 1.37 4.46
CA HIS A 55 2.08 2.26 5.49
C HIS A 55 2.78 1.47 6.61
N ASP A 56 2.18 0.40 7.12
CA ASP A 56 2.78 -0.44 8.16
C ASP A 56 4.11 -1.08 7.73
N SER A 57 4.28 -1.35 6.44
CA SER A 57 5.53 -1.90 5.88
C SER A 57 6.66 -0.86 5.84
N PHE A 58 6.31 0.44 5.86
CA PHE A 58 7.24 1.57 5.81
C PHE A 58 7.20 2.45 7.07
N LYS A 59 6.58 2.00 8.16
CA LYS A 59 6.43 2.79 9.39
C LYS A 59 7.75 3.25 10.03
N GLU A 60 8.86 2.60 9.66
CA GLU A 60 10.22 2.97 10.12
C GLU A 60 10.86 4.07 9.25
N ASP A 61 10.29 4.34 8.07
CA ASP A 61 10.70 5.40 7.16
C ASP A 61 9.83 6.65 7.42
N GLU A 62 10.30 7.46 8.38
CA GLU A 62 9.61 8.69 8.79
C GLU A 62 9.41 9.68 7.64
N ASP A 63 10.37 9.75 6.70
CA ASP A 63 10.31 10.62 5.53
C ASP A 63 9.17 10.19 4.61
N PHE A 64 9.09 8.89 4.31
CA PHE A 64 7.99 8.35 3.51
C PHE A 64 6.63 8.55 4.18
N CYS A 65 6.51 8.27 5.48
CA CYS A 65 5.27 8.47 6.23
C CYS A 65 4.80 9.93 6.18
N ALA A 66 5.71 10.89 6.31
CA ALA A 66 5.38 12.31 6.21
C ALA A 66 4.90 12.70 4.79
N VAL A 67 5.54 12.17 3.75
CA VAL A 67 5.14 12.38 2.35
C VAL A 67 3.77 11.77 2.08
N LEU A 68 3.53 10.54 2.54
CA LEU A 68 2.24 9.86 2.39
C LEU A 68 1.12 10.63 3.09
N GLN A 69 1.34 11.07 4.33
CA GLN A 69 0.39 11.91 5.06
C GLN A 69 0.09 13.22 4.31
N LYS A 70 1.12 13.84 3.69
CA LYS A 70 0.95 15.07 2.91
C LYS A 70 0.10 14.86 1.66
N VAL A 71 0.17 13.70 0.99
CA VAL A 71 -0.64 13.45 -0.23
C VAL A 71 -2.04 12.91 0.06
N MET A 72 -2.29 12.40 1.27
CA MET A 72 -3.62 11.99 1.68
C MET A 72 -4.50 13.18 2.10
N HIS A 73 -5.82 13.00 2.01
CA HIS A 73 -6.77 13.88 2.68
C HIS A 73 -6.77 13.56 4.19
N ALA A 74 -7.05 14.56 5.03
CA ALA A 74 -7.05 14.38 6.49
C ALA A 74 -8.04 13.28 6.92
N ASP A 75 -9.26 13.32 6.37
CA ASP A 75 -10.30 12.32 6.66
C ASP A 75 -9.87 10.89 6.28
N ASP A 76 -9.19 10.74 5.14
CA ASP A 76 -8.66 9.45 4.68
C ASP A 76 -7.50 8.96 5.54
N TRP A 77 -6.64 9.87 5.99
CA TRP A 77 -5.53 9.55 6.88
C TRP A 77 -6.02 9.04 8.25
N GLU A 78 -6.97 9.75 8.86
CA GLU A 78 -7.57 9.33 10.12
C GLU A 78 -8.31 8.00 9.99
N GLU A 79 -9.04 7.79 8.90
CA GLU A 79 -9.73 6.53 8.65
C GLU A 79 -8.76 5.38 8.39
N MET A 80 -7.63 5.63 7.70
CA MET A 80 -6.58 4.63 7.54
C MET A 80 -5.98 4.21 8.88
N LEU A 81 -5.68 5.16 9.78
CA LEU A 81 -5.12 4.87 11.11
C LEU A 81 -6.07 4.08 12.02
N THR A 82 -7.39 4.25 11.84
CA THR A 82 -8.41 3.50 12.57
C THR A 82 -8.74 2.15 11.92
N THR A 83 -8.35 1.97 10.67
CA THR A 83 -8.59 0.75 9.91
C THR A 83 -7.45 -0.25 10.14
N PRO A 84 -7.74 -1.47 10.66
CA PRO A 84 -6.71 -2.46 10.84
C PRO A 84 -6.09 -2.84 9.48
N PRO A 85 -4.75 -3.02 9.42
CA PRO A 85 -4.10 -3.51 8.21
C PRO A 85 -4.70 -4.87 7.83
N PHE A 86 -4.69 -5.19 6.54
CA PHE A 86 -5.12 -6.50 6.07
C PHE A 86 -4.28 -7.57 6.79
N GLU A 87 -4.91 -8.37 7.66
CA GLU A 87 -4.32 -9.64 8.07
C GLU A 87 -4.18 -10.43 6.79
N VAL A 88 -2.95 -10.54 6.28
CA VAL A 88 -2.65 -11.56 5.29
C VAL A 88 -2.92 -12.86 6.03
N GLU A 89 -4.12 -13.42 5.87
CA GLU A 89 -4.38 -14.83 6.16
C GLU A 89 -3.22 -15.55 5.47
N SER A 90 -2.26 -15.95 6.29
CA SER A 90 -1.23 -16.89 5.90
C SER A 90 -2.02 -18.11 5.47
N GLU A 91 -2.17 -18.25 4.16
CA GLU A 91 -2.71 -19.41 3.48
C GLU A 91 -2.19 -20.63 4.23
N ILE A 92 -3.07 -21.19 5.05
CA ILE A 92 -2.77 -22.25 5.99
C ILE A 92 -2.22 -23.37 5.11
N ALA A 93 -0.97 -23.75 5.35
CA ALA A 93 -0.34 -24.84 4.64
C ALA A 93 -1.29 -26.05 4.66
N PRO A 94 -1.65 -26.64 3.50
CA PRO A 94 -2.38 -27.90 3.52
C PRO A 94 -1.42 -28.92 4.10
N THR A 95 -1.72 -29.37 5.32
CA THR A 95 -1.18 -30.60 5.85
C THR A 95 -1.95 -31.73 5.16
N ASP A 96 -1.32 -32.35 4.17
CA ASP A 96 -1.41 -33.79 3.90
C ASP A 96 -0.18 -34.24 3.09
#